data_AF-H2XQA3-F1
#
_entry.id   AF-H2XQA3-F1
#
_cell.length_a   1.000
_cell.length_b   1.000
_cell.length_c   1.000
_cell.angle_alpha   90.00
_cell.angle_beta   90.00
_cell.angle_gamma   90.00
#
_symmetry.space_group_name_H-M   'P 1'
#
loop_
_entity.id
_entity.type
_entity.pdbx_description
1 polymer ?
#
loop_
_entity_poly.entity_id
_entity_poly.type
_entity_poly.pdbx_seq_one_letter_code
_entity_poly.pdbx_strand_id
1 'polypeptide(L)'
;MPKLLDDTKYTKDANEERIILIQGRKVNLNRLEQTNVVRIFVSSTFSDMRVERNTLLEKAYPDLRSFCQKLGLDFQAMDMRWGIQDSAMIDHSICELCLDEIKTCKRLSIGPFFVAFLGNRYGYRPVPSTISVQNFDKFEVIANEKGYTSSNLLTKWYQKDANAVPVHYVLQPITSEYPHFNDDDVKYEKERNIQRQKWSDTSQQLADVIRKCASEAR
;
A
#
# COMPACT_ATOMS: atom_id res chain seq x y z
N MET A 1 -21.79 -18.38 3.05
CA MET A 1 -21.94 -16.96 2.66
C MET A 1 -21.02 -16.11 3.52
N PRO A 2 -19.95 -15.52 2.97
CA PRO A 2 -19.13 -14.58 3.72
C PRO A 2 -19.94 -13.30 3.92
N LYS A 3 -20.06 -12.84 5.16
CA LYS A 3 -20.70 -11.56 5.49
C LYS A 3 -19.86 -10.44 4.91
N LEU A 4 -20.47 -9.65 4.02
CA LEU A 4 -19.95 -8.34 3.61
C LEU A 4 -19.62 -7.53 4.87
N LEU A 5 -18.38 -7.06 4.97
CA LEU A 5 -17.99 -6.07 5.96
C LEU A 5 -18.77 -4.79 5.65
N ASP A 6 -19.64 -4.42 6.58
CA ASP A 6 -20.43 -3.19 6.56
C ASP A 6 -19.51 -1.99 6.84
N ASP A 7 -19.22 -1.20 5.81
CA ASP A 7 -18.35 -0.02 5.83
C ASP A 7 -18.91 1.18 6.63
N THR A 8 -19.99 1.01 7.41
CA THR A 8 -20.65 2.12 8.14
C THR A 8 -20.48 2.14 9.66
N LYS A 9 -19.66 1.29 10.28
CA LYS A 9 -19.46 1.32 11.75
C LYS A 9 -18.23 2.10 12.21
N TYR A 10 -18.27 3.42 12.01
CA TYR A 10 -17.48 4.36 12.82
C TYR A 10 -18.20 4.58 14.17
N THR A 11 -18.00 3.65 15.12
CA THR A 11 -18.54 3.80 16.48
C THR A 11 -17.67 4.71 17.34
N LYS A 12 -18.29 5.40 18.31
CA LYS A 12 -17.62 6.31 19.25
C LYS A 12 -16.48 5.62 20.01
N ASP A 13 -16.67 4.34 20.34
CA ASP A 13 -15.69 3.48 21.02
C ASP A 13 -14.41 3.28 20.20
N ALA A 14 -14.51 3.13 18.87
CA ALA A 14 -13.34 2.96 18.01
C ALA A 14 -12.47 4.23 17.94
N ASN A 15 -13.07 5.41 18.13
CA ASN A 15 -12.33 6.66 18.22
C ASN A 15 -11.62 6.83 19.57
N GLU A 16 -12.23 6.39 20.67
CA GLU A 16 -11.60 6.39 21.98
C GLU A 16 -10.41 5.43 22.04
N GLU A 17 -10.55 4.20 21.50
CA GLU A 17 -9.46 3.25 21.41
C GLU A 17 -8.27 3.79 20.59
N ARG A 18 -8.54 4.52 19.50
CA ARG A 18 -7.50 5.17 18.69
C ARG A 18 -6.76 6.27 19.47
N ILE A 19 -7.47 7.09 20.23
CA ILE A 19 -6.86 8.14 21.07
C ILE A 19 -5.97 7.50 22.13
N ILE A 20 -6.44 6.44 22.78
CA ILE A 20 -5.69 5.67 23.79
C ILE A 20 -4.42 5.08 23.17
N LEU A 21 -4.50 4.54 21.96
CA LEU A 21 -3.36 3.99 21.23
C LEU A 21 -2.33 5.07 20.88
N ILE A 22 -2.76 6.23 20.38
CA ILE A 22 -1.87 7.37 20.06
C ILE A 22 -1.18 7.91 21.32
N GLN A 23 -1.85 7.84 22.48
CA GLN A 23 -1.29 8.21 23.78
C GLN A 23 -0.35 7.15 24.38
N GLY A 24 -0.08 6.05 23.67
CA GLY A 24 0.82 4.99 24.12
C GLY A 24 0.28 4.12 25.24
N ARG A 25 -1.04 4.14 25.50
CA ARG A 25 -1.67 3.29 26.53
C ARG A 25 -1.99 1.92 25.95
N LYS A 26 -1.80 0.87 26.76
CA LYS A 26 -2.03 -0.51 26.36
C LYS A 26 -3.53 -0.75 26.11
N VAL A 27 -3.86 -1.10 24.87
CA VAL A 27 -5.18 -1.63 24.49
C VAL A 27 -5.07 -3.16 24.46
N ASN A 28 -6.12 -3.86 24.88
CA ASN A 28 -6.16 -5.32 24.83
C ASN A 28 -6.30 -5.76 23.37
N LEU A 29 -5.20 -6.14 22.74
CA LEU A 29 -5.21 -6.66 21.38
C LEU A 29 -5.76 -8.08 21.43
N ASN A 30 -7.01 -8.27 21.01
CA ASN A 30 -7.63 -9.60 20.88
C ASN A 30 -6.70 -10.55 20.10
N ARG A 31 -6.03 -11.46 20.82
CA ARG A 31 -5.08 -12.42 20.26
C ARG A 31 -5.83 -13.58 19.62
N LEU A 32 -5.40 -13.98 18.43
CA LEU A 32 -6.01 -15.08 17.69
C LEU A 32 -5.26 -16.40 17.89
N GLU A 33 -3.94 -16.35 18.12
CA GLU A 33 -3.07 -17.53 18.20
C GLU A 33 -2.08 -17.42 19.38
N GLN A 34 -1.75 -18.55 19.99
CA GLN A 34 -0.75 -18.62 21.06
C GLN A 34 0.62 -18.89 20.42
N THR A 35 1.41 -17.83 20.24
CA THR A 35 2.75 -17.89 19.64
C THR A 35 3.82 -17.52 20.67
N ASN A 36 5.10 -17.70 20.34
CA ASN A 36 6.26 -17.20 21.09
C ASN A 36 7.06 -16.17 20.29
N VAL A 37 6.40 -15.48 19.35
CA VAL A 37 7.03 -14.58 18.38
C VAL A 37 6.60 -13.14 18.63
N VAL A 38 7.56 -12.23 18.70
CA VAL A 38 7.37 -10.78 18.60
C VAL A 38 7.62 -10.40 17.15
N ARG A 39 6.55 -10.26 16.36
CA ARG A 39 6.63 -9.92 14.93
C ARG A 39 6.07 -8.53 14.69
N ILE A 40 6.90 -7.60 14.24
CA ILE A 40 6.51 -6.21 13.96
C ILE A 40 6.57 -5.91 12.47
N PHE A 41 5.53 -5.28 11.94
CA PHE A 41 5.58 -4.61 10.65
C PHE A 41 6.10 -3.18 10.82
N VAL A 42 7.07 -2.78 10.02
CA VAL A 42 7.70 -1.45 10.13
C VAL A 42 7.38 -0.58 8.92
N SER A 43 6.47 0.37 9.12
CA SER A 43 6.03 1.33 8.10
C SER A 43 6.76 2.67 8.22
N SER A 44 7.21 3.24 7.10
CA SER A 44 7.70 4.62 7.03
C SER A 44 7.71 5.11 5.60
N THR A 45 7.85 6.42 5.41
CA THR A 45 8.33 6.98 4.14
C THR A 45 9.77 6.51 3.87
N PHE A 46 10.12 6.27 2.61
CA PHE A 46 11.40 5.60 2.28
C PHE A 46 12.61 6.52 2.23
N SER A 47 12.48 7.70 1.65
CA SER A 47 13.61 8.58 1.35
C SER A 47 14.07 9.41 2.55
N ASP A 48 13.12 9.84 3.38
CA ASP A 48 13.31 10.79 4.48
C ASP A 48 13.51 10.10 5.83
N MET A 49 13.31 8.77 5.93
CA MET A 49 13.54 7.99 7.16
C MET A 49 14.68 6.96 7.01
N ARG A 50 15.57 7.16 6.03
CA ARG A 50 16.63 6.18 5.71
C ARG A 50 17.60 5.98 6.87
N VAL A 51 17.97 7.06 7.56
CA VAL A 51 18.96 7.02 8.66
C VAL A 51 18.37 6.29 9.86
N GLU A 52 17.13 6.60 10.21
CA GLU A 52 16.38 5.99 11.29
C GLU A 52 16.21 4.48 11.04
N ARG A 53 15.80 4.09 9.84
CA ARG A 53 15.66 2.67 9.48
C ARG A 53 16.98 1.91 9.50
N ASN A 54 18.04 2.49 8.97
CA ASN A 54 19.37 1.87 9.03
C ASN A 54 19.82 1.70 10.49
N THR A 55 19.56 2.69 11.34
CA THR A 55 19.87 2.61 12.77
C THR A 55 19.09 1.50 13.47
N LEU A 56 17.82 1.27 13.10
CA LEU A 56 17.07 0.13 13.61
C LEU A 56 17.72 -1.19 13.24
N LEU A 57 18.11 -1.35 11.98
CA LEU A 57 18.72 -2.58 11.48
C LEU A 57 20.09 -2.86 12.14
N GLU A 58 20.93 -1.83 12.24
CA GLU A 58 22.30 -1.94 12.73
C GLU A 58 22.39 -2.04 14.25
N LYS A 59 21.45 -1.44 14.99
CA LYS A 59 21.52 -1.34 16.46
C LYS A 59 20.31 -1.94 17.16
N ALA A 60 19.11 -1.42 16.88
CA ALA A 60 17.93 -1.76 17.68
C ALA A 60 17.46 -3.22 17.50
N TYR A 61 17.42 -3.74 16.26
CA TYR A 61 16.95 -5.10 15.99
C TYR A 61 17.88 -6.19 16.57
N PRO A 62 19.22 -6.08 16.49
CA PRO A 62 20.13 -6.98 17.20
C PRO A 62 19.90 -7.02 18.73
N ASP A 63 19.73 -5.85 19.35
CA ASP A 63 19.50 -5.74 20.80
C ASP A 63 18.14 -6.34 21.18
N LEU A 64 17.09 -6.02 20.43
CA LEU A 64 15.74 -6.58 20.62
C LEU A 64 15.71 -8.09 20.43
N ARG A 65 16.44 -8.61 19.43
CA ARG A 65 16.57 -10.05 19.21
C ARG A 65 17.24 -10.73 20.39
N SER A 66 18.36 -10.17 20.86
CA SER A 66 19.09 -10.71 22.02
C SER A 66 18.24 -10.66 23.31
N PHE A 67 17.46 -9.59 23.49
CA PHE A 67 16.55 -9.45 24.62
C PHE A 67 15.39 -10.47 24.55
N CYS A 68 14.75 -10.61 23.40
CA CYS A 68 13.66 -11.58 23.20
C CYS A 68 14.14 -13.03 23.39
N GLN A 69 15.32 -13.36 22.88
CA GLN A 69 15.91 -14.70 23.03
C GLN A 69 16.11 -15.09 24.51
N LYS A 70 16.56 -14.16 25.36
CA LYS A 70 16.69 -14.39 26.82
C LYS A 70 15.36 -14.72 27.50
N LEU A 71 14.24 -14.33 26.88
CA LEU A 71 12.88 -14.58 27.36
C LEU A 71 12.22 -15.80 26.67
N GLY A 72 12.96 -16.54 25.83
CA GLY A 72 12.40 -17.65 25.05
C GLY A 72 11.52 -17.20 23.87
N LEU A 73 11.66 -15.95 23.43
CA LEU A 73 10.89 -15.36 22.35
C LEU A 73 11.75 -15.20 21.08
N ASP A 74 11.12 -15.33 19.92
CA ASP A 74 11.73 -14.95 18.65
C ASP A 74 11.32 -13.52 18.26
N PHE A 75 12.25 -12.75 17.69
CA PHE A 75 12.00 -11.38 17.23
C PHE A 75 12.10 -11.30 15.71
N GLN A 76 11.06 -10.76 15.08
CA GLN A 76 10.96 -10.65 13.64
C GLN A 76 10.52 -9.22 13.26
N ALA A 77 11.40 -8.50 12.56
CA ALA A 77 11.06 -7.21 11.98
C ALA A 77 10.77 -7.37 10.48
N MET A 78 9.54 -7.06 10.09
CA MET A 78 9.06 -7.14 8.71
C MET A 78 9.18 -5.75 8.08
N ASP A 79 10.21 -5.60 7.24
CA ASP A 79 10.50 -4.40 6.47
C ASP A 79 10.36 -4.72 4.98
N MET A 80 9.20 -4.37 4.42
CA MET A 80 8.89 -4.64 3.02
C MET A 80 9.77 -3.84 2.03
N ARG A 81 10.57 -2.85 2.47
CA ARG A 81 11.53 -2.16 1.60
C ARG A 81 12.52 -3.12 0.94
N TRP A 82 12.97 -4.12 1.69
CA TRP A 82 14.03 -5.03 1.26
C TRP A 82 13.48 -6.31 0.63
N GLY A 83 12.15 -6.45 0.52
CA GLY A 83 11.50 -7.69 0.12
C GLY A 83 10.31 -7.55 -0.83
N ILE A 84 9.87 -6.33 -1.15
CA ILE A 84 8.90 -6.13 -2.23
C ILE A 84 9.59 -6.40 -3.56
N GLN A 85 9.06 -7.37 -4.30
CA GLN A 85 9.50 -7.67 -5.65
C GLN A 85 9.05 -6.57 -6.62
N ASP A 86 9.83 -6.32 -7.66
CA ASP A 86 9.48 -5.36 -8.71
C ASP A 86 8.16 -5.74 -9.41
N SER A 87 7.83 -7.04 -9.46
CA SER A 87 6.53 -7.53 -9.95
C SER A 87 5.35 -6.87 -9.24
N ALA A 88 5.44 -6.66 -7.93
CA ALA A 88 4.40 -6.02 -7.14
C ALA A 88 4.21 -4.54 -7.51
N MET A 89 5.28 -3.88 -7.97
CA MET A 89 5.20 -2.51 -8.49
C MET A 89 4.50 -2.50 -9.86
N ILE A 90 4.80 -3.48 -10.70
CA ILE A 90 4.26 -3.59 -12.06
C ILE A 90 2.76 -3.86 -12.05
N ASP A 91 2.28 -4.72 -11.16
CA ASP A 91 0.87 -5.11 -11.04
C ASP A 91 0.06 -4.26 -10.03
N HIS A 92 0.69 -3.25 -9.43
CA HIS A 92 0.10 -2.36 -8.43
C HIS A 92 -0.36 -3.03 -7.11
N SER A 93 0.20 -4.20 -6.78
CA SER A 93 -0.18 -4.98 -5.59
C SER A 93 0.58 -4.62 -4.30
N ILE A 94 1.55 -3.70 -4.34
CA ILE A 94 2.37 -3.29 -3.18
C ILE A 94 1.53 -3.02 -1.93
N CYS A 95 0.44 -2.27 -2.08
CA CYS A 95 -0.40 -1.88 -0.95
C CYS A 95 -1.10 -3.10 -0.32
N GLU A 96 -1.62 -4.00 -1.15
CA GLU A 96 -2.27 -5.23 -0.72
C GLU A 96 -1.30 -6.14 0.03
N LEU A 97 -0.10 -6.37 -0.52
CA LEU A 97 0.96 -7.14 0.14
C LEU A 97 1.34 -6.55 1.50
N CYS A 98 1.43 -5.22 1.61
CA CYS A 98 1.70 -4.57 2.89
C CYS A 98 0.56 -4.79 3.90
N LEU A 99 -0.70 -4.67 3.46
CA LEU A 99 -1.85 -4.88 4.33
C LEU A 99 -1.95 -6.33 4.82
N ASP A 100 -1.64 -7.29 3.96
CA ASP A 100 -1.64 -8.71 4.32
C ASP A 100 -0.49 -9.07 5.27
N GLU A 101 0.69 -8.46 5.10
CA GLU A 101 1.77 -8.63 6.06
C GLU A 101 1.42 -8.01 7.43
N ILE A 102 0.72 -6.87 7.46
CA ILE A 102 0.22 -6.28 8.72
C ILE A 102 -0.78 -7.23 9.40
N LYS A 103 -1.73 -7.83 8.65
CA LYS A 103 -2.66 -8.83 9.19
C LYS A 103 -1.92 -10.04 9.74
N THR A 104 -0.87 -10.49 9.04
CA THR A 104 -0.02 -11.60 9.47
C THR A 104 0.72 -11.27 10.76
N CYS A 105 1.34 -10.10 10.86
CA CYS A 105 1.97 -9.63 12.09
C CYS A 105 0.97 -9.56 13.25
N LYS A 106 -0.25 -9.04 13.00
CA LYS A 106 -1.31 -8.96 14.01
C LYS A 106 -1.73 -10.34 14.52
N ARG A 107 -1.79 -11.33 13.64
CA ARG A 107 -2.17 -12.71 14.00
C ARG A 107 -1.08 -13.42 14.79
N LEU A 108 0.18 -13.24 14.39
CA LEU A 108 1.31 -14.02 14.91
C LEU A 108 2.07 -13.36 16.07
N SER A 109 2.01 -12.04 16.24
CA SER A 109 2.79 -11.37 17.28
C SER A 109 2.13 -11.47 18.65
N ILE A 110 2.90 -11.84 19.69
CA ILE A 110 2.43 -11.83 21.08
C ILE A 110 2.28 -10.42 21.66
N GLY A 111 2.78 -9.39 20.96
CA GLY A 111 2.86 -8.03 21.46
C GLY A 111 2.48 -7.02 20.39
N PRO A 112 3.11 -5.83 20.40
CA PRO A 112 3.01 -4.90 19.29
C PRO A 112 3.30 -5.63 17.97
N PHE A 113 2.49 -5.34 16.96
CA PHE A 113 2.62 -5.94 15.64
C PHE A 113 2.88 -4.91 14.53
N PHE A 114 2.83 -3.62 14.86
CA PHE A 114 2.95 -2.54 13.92
C PHE A 114 3.69 -1.36 14.54
N VAL A 115 4.68 -0.83 13.83
CA VAL A 115 5.46 0.35 14.18
C VAL A 115 5.48 1.26 12.96
N ALA A 116 5.06 2.52 13.14
CA ALA A 116 5.11 3.53 12.09
C ALA A 116 6.07 4.66 12.47
N PHE A 117 6.91 5.05 11.52
CA PHE A 117 7.70 6.28 11.58
C PHE A 117 6.99 7.34 10.76
N LEU A 118 6.54 8.38 11.44
CA LEU A 118 5.82 9.49 10.84
C LEU A 118 6.75 10.69 10.73
N GLY A 119 6.86 11.23 9.51
CA GLY A 119 7.59 12.44 9.22
C GLY A 119 6.70 13.51 8.60
N ASN A 120 7.32 14.51 7.98
CA ASN A 120 6.62 15.62 7.34
C ASN A 120 6.10 15.29 5.94
N ARG A 121 6.33 14.06 5.46
CA ARG A 121 5.91 13.62 4.13
C ARG A 121 4.82 12.56 4.23
N TYR A 122 3.86 12.67 3.31
CA TYR A 122 2.84 11.63 3.13
C TYR A 122 3.41 10.36 2.48
N GLY A 123 4.47 10.49 1.68
CA GLY A 123 5.09 9.36 0.98
C GLY A 123 4.44 9.06 -0.37
N TYR A 124 4.61 7.81 -0.81
CA TYR A 124 4.09 7.31 -2.09
C TYR A 124 2.56 7.27 -2.07
N ARG A 125 1.92 7.83 -3.11
CA ARG A 125 0.46 7.89 -3.26
C ARG A 125 0.08 7.25 -4.60
N PRO A 126 -0.04 5.92 -4.66
CA PRO A 126 -0.39 5.24 -5.91
C PRO A 126 -1.80 5.66 -6.36
N VAL A 127 -2.03 5.55 -7.67
CA VAL A 127 -3.39 5.53 -8.21
C VAL A 127 -4.12 4.27 -7.70
N PRO A 128 -5.45 4.31 -7.54
CA PRO A 128 -6.21 3.13 -7.12
C PRO A 128 -5.98 1.96 -8.09
N SER A 129 -5.63 0.77 -7.58
CA SER A 129 -5.50 -0.42 -8.43
C SER A 129 -6.86 -0.88 -8.97
N THR A 130 -7.95 -0.52 -8.29
CA THR A 130 -9.31 -0.83 -8.69
C THR A 130 -10.25 0.38 -8.53
N ILE A 131 -11.26 0.47 -9.39
CA ILE A 131 -12.33 1.48 -9.33
C ILE A 131 -13.66 0.77 -9.55
N SER A 132 -14.66 1.05 -8.71
CA SER A 132 -16.01 0.49 -8.90
C SER A 132 -16.62 0.96 -10.23
N VAL A 133 -17.47 0.13 -10.86
CA VAL A 133 -18.14 0.50 -12.13
C VAL A 133 -18.86 1.85 -12.01
N GLN A 134 -19.60 2.06 -10.92
CA GLN A 134 -20.33 3.30 -10.68
C GLN A 134 -19.43 4.53 -10.63
N ASN A 135 -18.24 4.43 -10.01
CA ASN A 135 -17.31 5.55 -9.94
C ASN A 135 -16.57 5.73 -11.26
N PHE A 136 -16.21 4.63 -11.94
CA PHE A 136 -15.53 4.70 -13.23
C PHE A 136 -16.38 5.38 -14.29
N ASP A 137 -17.64 4.97 -14.43
CA ASP A 137 -18.58 5.55 -15.40
C ASP A 137 -18.78 7.06 -15.14
N LYS A 138 -18.89 7.45 -13.87
CA LYS A 138 -18.95 8.88 -13.48
C LYS A 138 -17.67 9.63 -13.83
N PHE A 139 -16.50 9.05 -13.53
CA PHE A 139 -15.23 9.69 -13.81
C PHE A 139 -14.99 9.86 -15.31
N GLU A 140 -15.41 8.91 -16.13
CA GLU A 140 -15.31 9.02 -17.59
C GLU A 140 -16.16 10.17 -18.13
N VAL A 141 -17.42 10.28 -17.69
CA VAL A 141 -18.32 11.40 -18.09
C VAL A 141 -17.71 12.74 -17.69
N ILE A 142 -17.31 12.89 -16.42
CA ILE A 142 -16.75 14.14 -15.89
C ILE A 142 -15.44 14.51 -16.61
N ALA A 143 -14.54 13.53 -16.82
CA ALA A 143 -13.26 13.77 -17.47
C ALA A 143 -13.43 14.27 -18.91
N ASN A 144 -14.41 13.72 -19.64
CA ASN A 144 -14.74 14.12 -21.00
C ASN A 144 -15.40 15.52 -21.04
N GLU A 145 -16.39 15.79 -20.19
CA GLU A 145 -17.10 17.08 -20.14
C GLU A 145 -16.16 18.25 -19.78
N LYS A 146 -15.22 18.01 -18.86
CA LYS A 146 -14.29 19.03 -18.38
C LYS A 146 -12.99 19.12 -19.16
N GLY A 147 -12.76 18.19 -20.09
CA GLY A 147 -11.51 18.11 -20.85
C GLY A 147 -10.29 17.85 -19.95
N TYR A 148 -10.44 17.09 -18.86
CA TYR A 148 -9.34 16.81 -17.93
C TYR A 148 -8.27 15.89 -18.49
N THR A 149 -8.56 15.22 -19.59
CA THR A 149 -7.64 14.31 -20.24
C THR A 149 -7.88 14.27 -21.74
N SER A 150 -6.84 13.90 -22.50
CA SER A 150 -7.03 13.43 -23.87
C SER A 150 -7.99 12.24 -23.80
N SER A 151 -9.13 12.31 -24.51
CA SER A 151 -10.13 11.24 -24.46
C SER A 151 -9.42 9.89 -24.59
N ASN A 152 -9.63 8.99 -23.62
CA ASN A 152 -9.09 7.63 -23.51
C ASN A 152 -8.00 7.34 -22.47
N LEU A 153 -7.49 8.29 -21.66
CA LEU A 153 -6.47 7.94 -20.65
C LEU A 153 -6.99 6.91 -19.61
N LEU A 154 -8.20 7.12 -19.08
CA LEU A 154 -8.80 6.21 -18.09
C LEU A 154 -9.11 4.84 -18.71
N THR A 155 -9.77 4.81 -19.87
CA THR A 155 -10.14 3.57 -20.56
C THR A 155 -8.95 2.79 -21.11
N LYS A 156 -7.85 3.48 -21.40
CA LYS A 156 -6.58 2.84 -21.77
C LYS A 156 -5.97 2.06 -20.61
N TRP A 157 -5.94 2.65 -19.42
CA TRP A 157 -5.24 2.08 -18.26
C TRP A 157 -6.12 1.23 -17.36
N TYR A 158 -7.43 1.38 -17.39
CA TYR A 158 -8.35 0.60 -16.57
C TYR A 158 -9.24 -0.26 -17.46
N GLN A 159 -9.21 -1.57 -17.24
CA GLN A 159 -10.08 -2.51 -17.95
C GLN A 159 -11.10 -3.12 -17.01
N LYS A 160 -12.30 -3.36 -17.53
CA LYS A 160 -13.40 -3.95 -16.76
C LYS A 160 -13.14 -5.44 -16.54
N ASP A 161 -13.03 -5.84 -15.28
CA ASP A 161 -13.04 -7.25 -14.90
C ASP A 161 -14.48 -7.69 -14.58
N ALA A 162 -15.09 -8.35 -15.56
CA ALA A 162 -16.44 -8.91 -15.44
C ALA A 162 -16.47 -10.24 -14.66
N ASN A 163 -15.32 -10.86 -14.40
CA ASN A 163 -15.22 -12.12 -13.65
C ASN A 163 -15.13 -11.86 -12.14
N ALA A 164 -14.68 -10.67 -11.75
CA ALA A 164 -14.68 -10.25 -10.35
C ALA A 164 -16.09 -10.10 -9.78
N VAL A 165 -16.25 -10.45 -8.50
CA VAL A 165 -17.49 -10.27 -7.74
C VAL A 165 -17.19 -9.41 -6.50
N PRO A 166 -17.60 -8.13 -6.46
CA PRO A 166 -18.35 -7.40 -7.49
C PRO A 166 -17.49 -7.01 -8.71
N VAL A 167 -18.14 -6.83 -9.86
CA VAL A 167 -17.53 -6.33 -11.10
C VAL A 167 -16.93 -4.96 -10.86
N HIS A 168 -15.70 -4.74 -11.32
CA HIS A 168 -14.98 -3.48 -11.17
C HIS A 168 -13.95 -3.27 -12.30
N TYR A 169 -13.38 -2.08 -12.37
CA TYR A 169 -12.29 -1.76 -13.30
C TYR A 169 -10.95 -1.94 -12.60
N VAL A 170 -10.00 -2.56 -13.28
CA VAL A 170 -8.66 -2.89 -12.77
C VAL A 170 -7.60 -2.15 -13.57
N LEU A 171 -6.70 -1.48 -12.86
CA LEU A 171 -5.53 -0.82 -13.43
C LEU A 171 -4.60 -1.87 -14.05
N GLN A 172 -4.26 -1.68 -15.32
CA GLN A 172 -3.43 -2.60 -16.08
C GLN A 172 -1.98 -2.60 -15.58
N PRO A 173 -1.27 -3.73 -15.69
CA PRO A 173 0.16 -3.78 -15.38
C PRO A 173 0.94 -2.72 -16.16
N ILE A 174 1.96 -2.12 -15.55
CA ILE A 174 2.78 -1.09 -16.20
C ILE A 174 3.37 -1.60 -17.52
N THR A 175 3.75 -2.88 -17.55
CA THR A 175 4.33 -3.55 -18.71
C THR A 175 3.37 -3.77 -19.88
N SER A 176 2.05 -3.58 -19.69
CA SER A 176 1.08 -3.63 -20.79
C SER A 176 1.33 -2.54 -21.83
N GLU A 177 1.77 -1.37 -21.39
CA GLU A 177 2.11 -0.21 -22.23
C GLU A 177 3.61 0.06 -22.31
N TYR A 178 4.35 -0.38 -21.29
CA TYR A 178 5.79 -0.15 -21.16
C TYR A 178 6.55 -1.47 -20.95
N PRO A 179 6.75 -2.28 -22.02
CA PRO A 179 7.28 -3.65 -21.89
C PRO A 179 8.67 -3.75 -21.27
N HIS A 180 9.50 -2.71 -21.46
CA HIS A 180 10.85 -2.63 -20.91
C HIS A 180 10.87 -1.85 -19.59
N PHE A 181 9.77 -1.72 -18.85
CA PHE A 181 9.78 -0.95 -17.60
C PHE A 181 10.72 -1.57 -16.53
N ASN A 182 10.85 -2.89 -16.52
CA ASN A 182 11.65 -3.66 -15.55
C ASN A 182 12.57 -4.70 -16.19
N ASP A 183 13.07 -4.43 -17.39
CA ASP A 183 13.91 -5.36 -18.14
C ASP A 183 15.37 -5.23 -17.71
N ASP A 184 15.93 -6.13 -16.92
CA ASP A 184 17.28 -5.97 -16.34
C ASP A 184 18.45 -6.03 -17.33
N ASP A 185 18.20 -6.36 -18.61
CA ASP A 185 19.26 -6.44 -19.61
C ASP A 185 19.85 -5.06 -19.92
N VAL A 186 21.17 -4.93 -19.84
CA VAL A 186 21.91 -3.68 -20.11
C VAL A 186 21.52 -3.06 -21.47
N LYS A 187 21.17 -3.88 -22.47
CA LYS A 187 20.77 -3.38 -23.79
C LYS A 187 19.56 -2.45 -23.76
N TYR A 188 18.65 -2.62 -22.80
CA TYR A 188 17.42 -1.86 -22.67
C TYR A 188 17.49 -0.76 -21.60
N GLU A 189 18.67 -0.45 -21.06
CA GLU A 189 18.81 0.52 -19.96
C GLU A 189 18.23 1.90 -20.30
N LYS A 190 18.45 2.36 -21.53
CA LYS A 190 17.92 3.64 -22.00
C LYS A 190 16.39 3.59 -22.08
N GLU A 191 15.84 2.54 -22.68
CA GLU A 191 14.41 2.31 -22.83
C GLU A 191 13.73 2.18 -21.48
N ARG A 192 14.33 1.44 -20.53
CA ARG A 192 13.86 1.33 -19.14
C ARG A 192 13.70 2.70 -18.50
N ASN A 193 14.74 3.52 -18.55
CA ASN A 193 14.75 4.83 -17.90
C ASN A 193 13.69 5.76 -18.52
N ILE A 194 13.55 5.75 -19.85
CA ILE A 194 12.51 6.49 -20.56
C ILE A 194 11.12 6.00 -20.14
N GLN A 195 10.91 4.69 -20.09
CA GLN A 195 9.61 4.10 -19.73
C GLN A 195 9.25 4.35 -18.27
N ARG A 196 10.22 4.33 -17.34
CA ARG A 196 10.03 4.70 -15.94
C ARG A 196 9.59 6.16 -15.80
N GLN A 197 10.20 7.07 -16.55
CA GLN A 197 9.77 8.47 -16.59
C GLN A 197 8.35 8.61 -17.17
N LYS A 198 8.07 7.95 -18.30
CA LYS A 198 6.72 7.96 -18.89
C LYS A 198 5.66 7.44 -17.94
N TRP A 199 5.94 6.37 -17.19
CA TRP A 199 5.03 5.87 -16.15
C TRP A 199 4.85 6.87 -15.02
N SER A 200 5.93 7.50 -14.54
CA SER A 200 5.84 8.56 -13.52
C SER A 200 4.86 9.66 -13.97
N ASP A 201 5.02 10.17 -15.18
CA ASP A 201 4.16 11.23 -15.73
C ASP A 201 2.71 10.74 -15.91
N THR A 202 2.53 9.53 -16.45
CA THR A 202 1.22 8.92 -16.69
C THR A 202 0.47 8.65 -15.39
N SER A 203 1.14 8.10 -14.38
CA SER A 203 0.56 7.83 -13.06
C SER A 203 0.14 9.12 -12.35
N GLN A 204 0.92 10.19 -12.50
CA GLN A 204 0.57 11.50 -11.98
C GLN A 204 -0.66 12.09 -12.68
N GLN A 205 -0.72 12.00 -14.02
CA GLN A 205 -1.90 12.41 -14.79
C GLN A 205 -3.14 11.63 -14.40
N LEU A 206 -3.05 10.30 -14.30
CA LEU A 206 -4.14 9.45 -13.83
C LEU A 206 -4.61 9.87 -12.43
N ALA A 207 -3.68 10.08 -11.50
CA ALA A 207 -4.00 10.50 -10.14
C ALA A 207 -4.72 11.85 -10.12
N ASP A 208 -4.28 12.81 -10.93
CA ASP A 208 -4.88 14.14 -10.97
C ASP A 208 -6.25 14.13 -11.62
N VAL A 209 -6.44 13.37 -12.70
CA VAL A 209 -7.77 13.16 -13.33
C VAL A 209 -8.72 12.53 -12.33
N ILE A 210 -8.32 11.44 -11.68
CA ILE A 210 -9.17 10.74 -10.70
C ILE A 210 -9.52 11.66 -9.52
N ARG A 211 -8.56 12.42 -8.99
CA ARG A 211 -8.83 13.36 -7.88
C ARG A 211 -9.79 14.47 -8.28
N LYS A 212 -9.62 15.07 -9.47
CA LYS A 212 -10.52 16.10 -9.98
C LYS A 212 -11.93 15.55 -10.16
N CYS A 213 -12.07 14.40 -10.84
CA CYS A 213 -13.38 13.77 -11.02
C CYS A 213 -14.03 13.40 -9.68
N ALA A 214 -13.26 12.84 -8.75
CA ALA A 214 -13.75 12.50 -7.41
C ALA A 214 -14.16 13.72 -6.57
N SER A 215 -13.57 14.90 -6.81
CA SER A 215 -13.96 16.13 -6.14
C SER A 215 -15.28 16.70 -6.66
N GLU A 216 -15.59 16.49 -7.94
CA GLU A 216 -16.81 16.95 -8.60
C GLU A 216 -17.98 15.97 -8.47
N ALA A 217 -17.69 14.68 -8.31
CA ALA A 217 -18.69 13.64 -8.15
C ALA A 217 -19.32 13.58 -6.74
N ARG A 218 -18.96 14.53 -5.86
CA ARG A 218 -19.45 14.62 -4.47
C ARG A 218 -20.78 15.34 -4.34
#